data_AF-A0A6N9R896-F1
#
_entry.id   AF-A0A6N9R896-F1
#
_cell.length_a   1.000
_cell.length_b   1.000
_cell.length_c   1.000
_cell.angle_alpha   90.00
_cell.angle_beta   90.00
_cell.angle_gamma   90.00
#
_symmetry.space_group_name_H-M   'P 1'
#
loop_
_entity.id
_entity.type
_entity.pdbx_description
1 polymer ?
#
loop_
_entity_poly.entity_id
_entity_poly.type
_entity_poly.pdbx_seq_one_letter_code
_entity_poly.pdbx_strand_id
1 'polypeptide(L)'
;MPNPILSGACRFRPRVVPTLATLAAVLLFVSAGNWQRGRMQDKEALRAKFDIAAQSAPVDLSSLPAATDWTALRFRTIAAAGEYDVARQILIDNRIHAGRAGYDVVTPLKLADGRVVLVARGWIAQGASRTALPDAPPPPGAVAVSGRLAVPSTAYLELKADSREGPLWQNL
;
A
#
# COMPACT_ATOMS: atom_id res chain seq x y z
N MET A 1 42.61 -23.51 -58.59
CA MET A 1 43.48 -22.93 -57.54
C MET A 1 42.58 -22.51 -56.37
N PRO A 2 42.83 -22.93 -55.12
CA PRO A 2 41.97 -22.56 -53.99
C PRO A 2 42.32 -21.16 -53.47
N ASN A 3 41.30 -20.40 -53.08
CA ASN A 3 41.39 -19.05 -52.52
C ASN A 3 41.72 -19.12 -51.01
N PRO A 4 42.71 -18.37 -50.48
CA PRO A 4 42.97 -18.37 -49.04
C PRO A 4 41.89 -17.57 -48.31
N ILE A 5 41.18 -18.22 -47.39
CA ILE A 5 40.27 -17.57 -46.43
C ILE A 5 41.14 -16.73 -45.49
N LEU A 6 41.05 -15.40 -45.60
CA LEU A 6 41.68 -14.48 -44.65
C LEU A 6 40.95 -14.57 -43.30
N SER A 7 41.41 -15.47 -42.43
CA SER A 7 41.02 -15.50 -41.03
C SER A 7 41.66 -14.31 -40.31
N GLY A 8 41.01 -13.14 -40.36
CA GLY A 8 41.39 -11.97 -39.57
C GLY A 8 41.19 -12.27 -38.09
N ALA A 9 42.26 -12.67 -37.39
CA ALA A 9 42.22 -12.86 -35.95
C ALA A 9 42.09 -11.48 -35.27
N CYS A 10 40.92 -11.19 -34.69
CA CYS A 10 40.71 -10.00 -33.87
C CYS A 10 41.72 -10.00 -32.70
N ARG A 11 42.71 -9.11 -32.75
CA ARG A 11 43.72 -8.97 -31.70
C ARG A 11 43.18 -8.08 -30.58
N PHE A 12 42.63 -8.69 -29.52
CA PHE A 12 42.18 -7.98 -28.32
C PHE A 12 43.37 -7.29 -27.63
N ARG A 13 43.43 -5.95 -27.72
CA ARG A 13 44.44 -5.11 -27.05
C ARG A 13 43.73 -4.23 -26.02
N PRO A 14 43.43 -4.75 -24.81
CA PRO A 14 42.72 -3.98 -23.80
C PRO A 14 43.58 -2.77 -23.41
N ARG A 15 43.04 -1.57 -23.66
CA ARG A 15 43.66 -0.32 -23.18
C ARG A 15 43.24 -0.12 -21.71
N VAL A 16 44.13 0.46 -20.91
CA VAL A 16 43.91 0.62 -19.45
C VAL A 16 42.59 1.33 -19.14
N VAL A 17 42.27 2.41 -19.86
CA VAL A 17 41.04 3.20 -19.65
C VAL A 17 39.76 2.38 -19.86
N PRO A 18 39.51 1.73 -21.01
CA PRO A 18 38.31 0.91 -21.18
C PRO A 18 38.28 -0.31 -20.24
N THR A 19 39.44 -0.86 -19.85
CA THR A 19 39.49 -1.93 -18.84
C THR A 19 39.02 -1.44 -17.47
N LEU A 20 39.52 -0.30 -16.99
CA LEU A 20 39.08 0.30 -15.72
C LEU A 20 37.60 0.68 -15.76
N ALA A 21 37.14 1.27 -16.86
CA ALA A 21 35.72 1.60 -17.04
C ALA A 21 34.83 0.34 -17.00
N THR A 22 35.28 -0.75 -17.64
CA THR A 22 34.57 -2.04 -17.60
C THR A 22 34.53 -2.60 -16.17
N LEU A 23 35.65 -2.56 -15.43
CA LEU A 23 35.68 -3.01 -14.04
C LEU A 23 34.73 -2.18 -13.15
N ALA A 24 34.72 -0.86 -13.31
CA ALA A 24 33.79 0.02 -12.60
C ALA A 24 32.33 -0.31 -12.92
N ALA A 25 32.00 -0.53 -14.21
CA ALA A 25 30.66 -0.93 -14.63
C ALA A 25 30.24 -2.29 -14.05
N VAL A 26 31.15 -3.27 -14.03
CA VAL A 26 30.90 -4.58 -13.41
C VAL A 26 30.59 -4.43 -11.92
N LEU A 27 31.38 -3.65 -11.18
CA LEU A 27 31.12 -3.41 -9.75
C LEU A 27 29.78 -2.72 -9.51
N LEU A 28 29.44 -1.72 -10.34
CA LEU A 28 28.16 -1.03 -10.28
C LEU A 28 26.99 -2.01 -10.51
N PHE A 29 27.06 -2.84 -11.54
CA PHE A 29 25.99 -3.79 -11.86
C PHE A 29 25.85 -4.90 -10.83
N VAL A 30 26.94 -5.38 -10.25
CA VAL A 30 26.89 -6.35 -9.13
C VAL A 30 26.22 -5.70 -7.91
N SER A 31 26.59 -4.47 -7.57
CA SER A 31 25.97 -3.72 -6.47
C SER A 31 24.47 -3.50 -6.71
N ALA A 32 24.10 -3.06 -7.92
CA ALA A 32 22.70 -2.88 -8.31
C ALA A 32 21.93 -4.21 -8.28
N GLY A 33 22.53 -5.32 -8.73
CA GLY A 33 21.93 -6.64 -8.68
C GLY A 33 21.67 -7.12 -7.24
N ASN A 34 22.62 -6.88 -6.33
CA ASN A 34 22.44 -7.18 -4.91
C ASN A 34 21.32 -6.33 -4.30
N TRP A 35 21.24 -5.05 -4.65
CA TRP A 35 20.17 -4.16 -4.20
C TRP A 35 18.79 -4.61 -4.71
N GLN A 36 18.69 -4.97 -6.01
CA GLN A 36 17.46 -5.50 -6.59
C GLN A 36 17.03 -6.80 -5.88
N ARG A 37 17.98 -7.69 -5.56
CA ARG A 37 17.70 -8.91 -4.79
C ARG A 37 17.18 -8.61 -3.39
N GLY A 38 17.83 -7.70 -2.66
CA GLY A 38 17.36 -7.28 -1.33
C GLY A 38 15.93 -6.72 -1.38
N ARG A 39 15.64 -5.83 -2.34
CA ARG A 39 14.29 -5.29 -2.53
C ARG A 39 13.26 -6.35 -2.90
N MET A 40 13.65 -7.40 -3.62
CA MET A 40 12.78 -8.53 -3.92
C MET A 40 12.50 -9.35 -2.65
N GLN A 41 13.52 -9.65 -1.85
CA GLN A 41 13.37 -10.37 -0.58
C GLN A 41 12.46 -9.62 0.41
N ASP A 42 12.58 -8.29 0.50
CA ASP A 42 11.68 -7.46 1.32
C ASP A 42 10.21 -7.63 0.91
N LYS A 43 9.96 -7.65 -0.41
CA LYS A 43 8.62 -7.86 -0.97
C LYS A 43 8.11 -9.27 -0.71
N GLU A 44 8.96 -10.29 -0.86
CA GLU A 44 8.63 -11.68 -0.56
C GLU A 44 8.30 -11.88 0.92
N ALA A 45 9.10 -11.31 1.83
CA ALA A 45 8.84 -11.36 3.26
C ALA A 45 7.51 -10.68 3.61
N LEU A 46 7.19 -9.54 2.99
CA LEU A 46 5.91 -8.88 3.17
C LEU A 46 4.75 -9.73 2.62
N ARG A 47 4.93 -10.33 1.44
CA ARG A 47 3.95 -11.23 0.82
C ARG A 47 3.66 -12.44 1.70
N ALA A 48 4.69 -13.08 2.23
CA ALA A 48 4.54 -14.22 3.14
C ALA A 48 3.72 -13.86 4.39
N LYS A 49 3.95 -12.68 4.98
CA LYS A 49 3.13 -12.18 6.11
C LYS A 49 1.66 -12.02 5.73
N PHE A 50 1.38 -11.47 4.55
CA PHE A 50 0.01 -11.37 4.03
C PHE A 50 -0.63 -12.73 3.83
N ASP A 51 0.08 -13.68 3.22
CA ASP A 51 -0.46 -15.01 2.89
C ASP A 51 -0.77 -15.81 4.16
N ILE A 52 0.11 -15.77 5.18
CA ILE A 52 -0.13 -16.38 6.49
C ILE A 52 -1.37 -15.76 7.16
N ALA A 53 -1.48 -14.42 7.15
CA ALA A 53 -2.60 -13.73 7.76
C ALA A 53 -3.93 -14.03 7.04
N ALA A 54 -3.90 -14.19 5.71
CA ALA A 54 -5.07 -14.50 4.89
C ALA A 54 -5.61 -15.92 5.13
N GLN A 55 -4.74 -16.89 5.46
CA GLN A 55 -5.14 -18.27 5.76
C GLN A 55 -5.66 -18.44 7.20
N SER A 56 -5.48 -17.43 8.04
CA SER A 56 -5.87 -17.51 9.44
C SER A 56 -7.35 -17.24 9.65
N ALA A 57 -7.94 -17.86 10.68
CA ALA A 57 -9.32 -17.60 11.06
C ALA A 57 -9.54 -16.10 11.41
N PRO A 58 -10.69 -15.51 11.03
CA PRO A 58 -11.06 -14.18 11.44
C PRO A 58 -11.06 -14.03 12.96
N VAL A 59 -10.58 -12.89 13.45
CA VAL A 59 -10.58 -12.58 14.89
C VAL A 59 -11.72 -11.60 15.17
N ASP A 60 -12.52 -11.87 16.19
CA ASP A 60 -13.56 -10.94 16.62
C ASP A 60 -12.93 -9.80 17.43
N LEU A 61 -13.14 -8.57 16.97
CA LEU A 61 -12.62 -7.38 17.62
C LEU A 61 -13.15 -7.22 19.05
N SER A 62 -14.39 -7.64 19.32
CA SER A 62 -14.98 -7.56 20.66
C SER A 62 -14.24 -8.42 21.70
N SER A 63 -13.59 -9.50 21.25
CA SER A 63 -12.77 -10.38 22.09
C SER A 63 -11.36 -9.84 22.38
N LEU A 64 -10.93 -8.80 21.67
CA LEU A 64 -9.59 -8.24 21.81
C LEU A 64 -9.53 -7.19 22.91
N PRO A 65 -8.59 -7.28 23.87
CA PRO A 65 -8.44 -6.30 24.93
C PRO A 65 -8.01 -4.92 24.40
N ALA A 66 -8.24 -3.87 25.18
CA ALA A 66 -7.86 -2.51 24.81
C ALA A 66 -6.33 -2.34 24.61
N ALA A 67 -5.51 -3.11 25.35
CA ALA A 67 -4.05 -3.09 25.28
C ALA A 67 -3.48 -4.01 24.17
N THR A 68 -4.27 -4.32 23.14
CA THR A 68 -3.82 -5.18 22.03
C THR A 68 -2.74 -4.50 21.19
N ASP A 69 -1.66 -5.24 20.90
CA ASP A 69 -0.69 -4.81 19.88
C ASP A 69 -1.27 -5.00 18.46
N TRP A 70 -1.78 -3.90 17.90
CA TRP A 70 -2.35 -3.88 16.55
C TRP A 70 -1.33 -4.19 15.45
N THR A 71 -0.03 -4.01 15.71
CA THR A 71 1.03 -4.31 14.74
C THR A 71 1.17 -5.80 14.53
N ALA A 72 1.04 -6.60 15.60
CA ALA A 72 1.06 -8.05 15.54
C ALA A 72 -0.14 -8.63 14.77
N LEU A 73 -1.28 -7.94 14.79
CA LEU A 73 -2.50 -8.34 14.07
C LEU A 73 -2.59 -7.77 12.64
N ARG A 74 -1.56 -7.07 12.17
CA ARG A 74 -1.56 -6.48 10.83
C ARG A 74 -1.85 -7.55 9.77
N PHE A 75 -2.69 -7.21 8.80
CA PHE A 75 -3.15 -8.09 7.72
C PHE A 75 -4.13 -9.21 8.12
N ARG A 76 -4.41 -9.41 9.41
CA ARG A 76 -5.44 -10.36 9.85
C ARG A 76 -6.82 -9.89 9.43
N THR A 77 -7.70 -10.84 9.13
CA THR A 77 -9.13 -10.59 8.99
C THR A 77 -9.74 -10.39 10.37
N ILE A 78 -10.42 -9.27 10.57
CA ILE A 78 -11.09 -8.89 11.80
C ILE A 78 -12.59 -8.76 11.52
N ALA A 79 -13.41 -9.35 12.39
CA ALA A 79 -14.85 -9.13 12.42
C ALA A 79 -15.19 -8.10 13.50
N ALA A 80 -16.07 -7.16 13.20
CA ALA A 80 -16.56 -6.16 14.14
C ALA A 80 -18.04 -5.90 13.92
N ALA A 81 -18.77 -5.57 14.98
CA ALA A 81 -20.18 -5.20 14.90
C ALA A 81 -20.41 -3.85 15.59
N GLY A 82 -21.21 -3.00 14.96
CA GLY A 82 -21.46 -1.65 15.47
C GLY A 82 -22.35 -0.82 14.55
N GLU A 83 -22.45 0.46 14.82
CA GLU A 83 -23.22 1.42 14.02
C GLU A 83 -22.31 2.47 13.39
N TYR A 84 -22.55 2.83 12.14
CA TYR A 84 -21.76 3.82 11.44
C TYR A 84 -22.08 5.25 11.88
N ASP A 85 -21.04 6.03 12.18
CA ASP A 85 -21.15 7.47 12.41
C ASP A 85 -21.04 8.24 11.09
N VAL A 86 -22.18 8.38 10.40
CA VAL A 86 -22.26 9.05 9.09
C VAL A 86 -21.83 10.51 9.16
N ALA A 87 -22.08 11.19 10.29
CA ALA A 87 -21.74 12.59 10.48
C ALA A 87 -20.22 12.83 10.45
N ARG A 88 -19.42 11.78 10.67
CA ARG A 88 -17.95 11.83 10.66
C ARG A 88 -17.34 11.03 9.51
N GLN A 89 -18.10 10.82 8.43
CA GLN A 89 -17.58 10.17 7.23
C GLN A 89 -16.47 11.00 6.59
N ILE A 90 -15.41 10.32 6.15
CA ILE A 90 -14.23 10.89 5.52
C ILE A 90 -14.10 10.31 4.11
N LEU A 91 -13.77 11.17 3.15
CA LEU A 91 -13.39 10.82 1.78
C LEU A 91 -11.91 11.10 1.61
N ILE A 92 -11.13 10.08 1.25
CA ILE A 92 -9.71 10.24 0.94
C ILE A 92 -9.55 10.51 -0.55
N ASP A 93 -9.05 11.68 -0.91
CA ASP A 93 -8.83 12.13 -2.29
C ASP A 93 -7.59 11.50 -2.95
N ASN A 94 -7.40 11.77 -4.23
CA ASN A 94 -6.29 11.32 -5.07
C ASN A 94 -6.14 9.80 -5.11
N ARG A 95 -7.27 9.08 -5.04
CA ARG A 95 -7.33 7.63 -5.19
C ARG A 95 -7.65 7.27 -6.63
N ILE A 96 -6.69 6.65 -7.30
CA ILE A 96 -6.86 6.19 -8.68
C ILE A 96 -7.20 4.70 -8.66
N HIS A 97 -8.37 4.35 -9.21
CA HIS A 97 -8.79 2.97 -9.41
C HIS A 97 -9.09 2.73 -10.89
N ALA A 98 -8.43 1.73 -11.48
CA ALA A 98 -8.58 1.39 -12.91
C ALA A 98 -8.46 2.60 -13.88
N GLY A 99 -7.52 3.52 -13.60
CA GLY A 99 -7.28 4.72 -14.41
C GLY A 99 -8.26 5.88 -14.20
N ARG A 100 -9.23 5.74 -13.27
CA ARG A 100 -10.17 6.80 -12.91
C ARG A 100 -9.83 7.38 -11.55
N ALA A 101 -9.86 8.71 -11.43
CA ALA A 101 -9.72 9.39 -10.15
C ALA A 101 -11.02 9.26 -9.34
N GLY A 102 -10.88 9.21 -8.02
CA GLY A 102 -11.98 9.07 -7.09
C GLY A 102 -11.52 9.16 -5.65
N TYR A 103 -12.41 8.71 -4.76
CA TYR A 103 -12.27 8.83 -3.33
C TYR A 103 -12.38 7.47 -2.65
N ASP A 104 -11.54 7.20 -1.64
CA ASP A 104 -11.83 6.10 -0.72
C ASP A 104 -12.78 6.60 0.37
N VAL A 105 -13.90 5.88 0.56
CA VAL A 105 -14.89 6.17 1.59
C VAL A 105 -14.47 5.49 2.89
N VAL A 106 -14.21 6.29 3.92
CA VAL A 106 -13.87 5.81 5.26
C VAL A 106 -14.92 6.32 6.24
N THR A 107 -15.65 5.41 6.87
CA THR A 107 -16.69 5.76 7.84
C THR A 107 -16.32 5.18 9.21
N PRO A 108 -16.34 6.00 10.28
CA PRO A 108 -16.16 5.48 11.63
C PRO A 108 -17.31 4.53 12.01
N LEU A 109 -16.97 3.38 12.57
CA LEU A 109 -17.89 2.41 13.15
C LEU A 109 -17.76 2.48 14.68
N LYS A 110 -18.86 2.82 15.36
CA LYS A 110 -18.96 2.81 16.82
C LYS A 110 -19.33 1.41 17.28
N LEU A 111 -18.47 0.80 18.09
CA LEU A 111 -18.72 -0.50 18.69
C LEU A 111 -19.54 -0.36 19.97
N ALA A 112 -20.17 -1.46 20.39
CA ALA A 112 -20.96 -1.52 21.62
C ALA A 112 -20.15 -1.25 22.90
N ASP A 113 -18.83 -1.47 22.87
CA ASP A 113 -17.91 -1.23 23.98
C ASP A 113 -17.35 0.22 24.02
N GLY A 114 -17.83 1.09 23.13
CA GLY A 114 -17.40 2.48 23.03
C GLY A 114 -16.13 2.71 22.21
N ARG A 115 -15.46 1.67 21.71
CA ARG A 115 -14.35 1.84 20.76
C ARG A 115 -14.88 2.34 19.41
N VAL A 116 -14.03 3.07 18.69
CA VAL A 116 -14.32 3.55 17.34
C VAL A 116 -13.27 3.00 16.39
N VAL A 117 -13.71 2.41 15.29
CA VAL A 117 -12.84 1.86 14.25
C VAL A 117 -13.13 2.54 12.93
N LEU A 118 -12.09 2.93 12.21
CA LEU A 118 -12.23 3.44 10.84
C LEU A 118 -12.41 2.27 9.88
N VAL A 119 -13.54 2.24 9.17
CA VAL A 119 -13.85 1.20 8.18
C VAL A 119 -13.74 1.80 6.78
N ALA A 120 -12.77 1.31 6.01
CA ALA A 120 -12.70 1.60 4.58
C ALA A 120 -13.81 0.81 3.86
N ARG A 121 -14.82 1.51 3.35
CA ARG A 121 -16.01 0.93 2.72
C ARG A 121 -15.86 0.70 1.21
N GLY A 122 -14.83 1.28 0.60
CA GLY A 122 -14.52 1.09 -0.80
C GLY A 122 -14.16 2.40 -1.49
N TRP A 123 -14.10 2.34 -2.81
CA TRP A 123 -13.74 3.45 -3.68
C TRP A 123 -14.95 3.91 -4.48
N ILE A 124 -15.10 5.23 -4.64
CA ILE A 124 -16.13 5.85 -5.47
C ILE A 124 -15.48 6.80 -6.48
N ALA A 125 -15.97 6.77 -7.73
CA ALA A 125 -15.45 7.62 -8.78
C ALA A 125 -15.70 9.10 -8.49
N GLN A 126 -14.76 9.95 -8.89
CA GLN A 126 -14.95 11.39 -8.88
C GLN A 126 -16.04 11.75 -9.90
N GLY A 127 -17.03 12.53 -9.46
CA GLY A 127 -18.09 13.06 -10.32
C GLY A 127 -17.58 14.13 -11.30
N ALA A 128 -18.50 14.77 -12.01
CA ALA A 128 -18.18 15.80 -13.01
C ALA A 128 -17.51 17.05 -12.41
N SER A 129 -17.68 17.30 -11.10
CA SER A 129 -17.07 18.43 -10.39
C SER A 129 -16.44 17.98 -9.08
N ARG A 130 -15.27 18.53 -8.76
CA ARG A 130 -14.58 18.32 -7.47
C ARG A 130 -15.27 18.99 -6.29
N THR A 131 -16.14 19.98 -6.56
CA THR A 131 -16.86 20.72 -5.53
C THR A 131 -18.07 19.94 -5.02
N ALA A 132 -18.59 19.01 -5.82
CA ALA A 132 -19.68 18.12 -5.42
C ALA A 132 -19.08 16.77 -4.99
N LEU A 133 -18.95 16.57 -3.68
CA LEU A 133 -18.50 15.30 -3.13
C LEU A 133 -19.56 14.21 -3.38
N PRO A 134 -19.15 13.00 -3.81
CA PRO A 134 -20.09 11.92 -4.02
C PRO A 134 -20.66 11.44 -2.69
N ASP A 135 -21.98 11.25 -2.64
CA ASP A 135 -22.66 10.69 -1.48
C ASP A 135 -22.58 9.15 -1.52
N ALA A 136 -22.29 8.55 -0.37
CA ALA A 136 -22.14 7.12 -0.21
C ALA A 136 -22.66 6.70 1.17
N PRO A 137 -23.99 6.72 1.39
CA PRO A 137 -24.56 6.43 2.70
C PRO A 137 -24.25 4.98 3.12
N PRO A 138 -23.89 4.73 4.38
CA PRO A 138 -23.81 3.37 4.92
C PRO A 138 -25.21 2.78 5.13
N PRO A 139 -25.32 1.44 5.19
CA PRO A 139 -26.55 0.80 5.63
C PRO A 139 -26.96 1.31 7.02
N PRO A 140 -28.25 1.59 7.24
CA PRO A 140 -28.73 2.12 8.52
C PRO A 140 -28.70 1.04 9.62
N GLY A 141 -28.47 1.47 10.86
CA GLY A 141 -28.51 0.62 12.04
C GLY A 141 -27.22 -0.17 12.30
N ALA A 142 -27.34 -1.22 13.13
CA ALA A 142 -26.23 -2.06 13.52
C ALA A 142 -25.82 -3.03 12.40
N VAL A 143 -24.52 -3.09 12.10
CA VAL A 143 -23.95 -3.85 10.99
C VAL A 143 -22.77 -4.68 11.51
N ALA A 144 -22.68 -5.92 11.05
CA ALA A 144 -21.49 -6.75 11.19
C ALA A 144 -20.61 -6.61 9.95
N VAL A 145 -19.35 -6.20 10.16
CA VAL A 145 -18.35 -6.02 9.11
C VAL A 145 -17.21 -7.01 9.31
N SER A 146 -16.67 -7.52 8.22
CA SER A 146 -15.44 -8.30 8.20
C SER A 146 -14.47 -7.65 7.22
N GLY A 147 -13.25 -7.41 7.67
CA GLY A 147 -12.26 -6.67 6.90
C GLY A 147 -10.85 -6.95 7.35
N ARG A 148 -9.88 -6.51 6.57
CA ARG A 148 -8.47 -6.66 6.91
C ARG A 148 -8.02 -5.53 7.82
N LEU A 149 -7.34 -5.86 8.92
CA LEU A 149 -6.72 -4.85 9.78
C LEU A 149 -5.57 -4.17 9.04
N ALA A 150 -5.66 -2.84 8.98
CA ALA A 150 -4.58 -1.97 8.54
C ALA A 150 -4.21 -1.04 9.69
N VAL A 151 -2.91 -0.95 9.98
CA VAL A 151 -2.37 0.05 10.90
C VAL A 151 -1.86 1.21 10.03
N PRO A 152 -2.40 2.43 10.20
CA PRO A 152 -1.96 3.59 9.42
C PRO A 152 -0.48 3.87 9.66
N SER A 153 0.23 4.29 8.62
CA SER A 153 1.64 4.68 8.76
C SER A 153 1.74 6.08 9.35
N THR A 154 2.56 6.25 10.37
CA THR A 154 2.86 7.56 10.97
C THR A 154 3.75 8.44 10.09
N ALA A 155 4.34 7.89 9.02
CA ALA A 155 5.21 8.59 8.10
C ALA A 155 4.45 9.06 6.85
N TYR A 156 4.00 10.30 6.86
CA TYR A 156 3.47 10.98 5.68
C TYR A 156 4.12 12.37 5.53
N LEU A 157 4.18 12.86 4.30
CA LEU A 157 4.65 14.20 3.98
C LEU A 157 3.43 15.09 3.71
N GLU A 158 3.19 16.10 4.54
CA GLU A 158 2.22 17.15 4.23
C GLU A 158 2.92 18.41 3.73
N LEU A 159 2.39 18.94 2.64
CA LEU A 159 2.86 20.20 2.05
C LEU A 159 2.32 21.43 2.80
N LYS A 160 1.33 21.27 3.70
CA LYS A 160 0.70 22.34 4.49
C LYS A 160 0.51 21.88 5.94
N ALA A 161 0.82 22.74 6.91
CA ALA A 161 0.77 22.44 8.34
C ALA A 161 -0.60 22.72 9.02
N ASP A 162 -1.67 22.92 8.24
CA ASP A 162 -2.96 23.33 8.78
C ASP A 162 -3.79 22.14 9.26
N SER A 163 -4.47 22.32 10.40
CA SER A 163 -5.43 21.38 10.97
C SER A 163 -6.54 21.09 9.96
N ARG A 164 -6.68 19.82 9.55
CA ARG A 164 -7.66 19.40 8.53
C ARG A 164 -9.09 19.62 9.03
N GLU A 165 -9.79 20.62 8.49
CA GLU A 165 -11.20 20.86 8.78
C GLU A 165 -12.07 20.32 7.63
N GLY A 166 -12.92 19.32 7.94
CA GLY A 166 -13.94 18.81 7.01
C GLY A 166 -13.78 17.34 6.58
N PRO A 167 -14.70 16.85 5.72
CA PRO A 167 -14.81 15.44 5.34
C PRO A 167 -13.81 14.99 4.27
N LEU A 168 -13.03 15.89 3.66
CA LEU A 168 -12.12 15.56 2.56
C LEU A 168 -10.67 15.54 3.01
N TRP A 169 -10.02 14.37 2.97
CA TRP A 169 -8.66 14.17 3.46
C TRP A 169 -7.74 13.72 2.31
N GLN A 170 -6.44 14.01 2.41
CA GLN A 170 -5.44 13.52 1.43
C GLN A 170 -4.75 12.23 1.88
N ASN A 171 -4.51 12.10 3.19
CA ASN A 171 -3.82 10.97 3.80
C ASN A 171 -4.55 10.55 5.08
N LEU A 172 -4.37 9.29 5.49
CA LEU A 172 -4.87 8.78 6.78
C LEU A 172 -3.73 8.74 7.80
#